data_AF-A0A4Q3UF20-F1
#
_entry.id   AF-A0A4Q3UF20-F1
#
_cell.length_a   1.000
_cell.length_b   1.000
_cell.length_c   1.000
_cell.angle_alpha   90.00
_cell.angle_beta   90.00
_cell.angle_gamma   90.00
#
_symmetry.space_group_name_H-M   'P 1'
#
loop_
_entity.id
_entity.type
_entity.pdbx_description
1 polymer ?
#
loop_
_entity_poly.entity_id
_entity_poly.type
_entity_poly.pdbx_seq_one_letter_code
_entity_poly.pdbx_strand_id
1 'polypeptide(L)'
;MSELAARFLGDGRMFFALSRYNGLAAPNALSAGRVLKLPTSARRAATSSVATRARAADAARANEVRLQALQLLNTGEVDRAVALLREAASLDATDPAIRKDLERAERIQGALTDG
;
A
#
# COMPACT_ATOMS: atom_id res chain seq x y z
N MET A 1 8.20 -8.33 26.20
CA MET A 1 8.45 -6.91 25.89
C MET A 1 8.63 -6.62 24.41
N SER A 2 9.09 -7.60 23.61
CA SER A 2 8.97 -7.56 22.15
C SER A 2 7.51 -7.41 21.69
N GLU A 3 6.56 -8.11 22.34
CA GLU A 3 5.10 -7.96 22.12
C GLU A 3 4.61 -6.52 22.33
N LEU A 4 5.11 -5.87 23.39
CA LEU A 4 4.72 -4.50 23.76
C LEU A 4 5.31 -3.49 22.76
N ALA A 5 6.57 -3.68 22.35
CA ALA A 5 7.18 -2.88 21.30
C ALA A 5 6.47 -3.08 19.94
N ALA A 6 6.09 -4.31 19.59
CA ALA A 6 5.31 -4.59 18.38
C ALA A 6 3.93 -3.90 18.44
N ARG A 7 3.22 -3.99 19.57
CA ARG A 7 1.90 -3.37 19.75
C ARG A 7 1.93 -1.83 19.76
N PHE A 8 2.93 -1.22 20.40
CA PHE A 8 2.93 0.23 20.63
C PHE A 8 3.86 1.02 19.70
N LEU A 9 4.93 0.40 19.19
CA LEU A 9 5.90 1.01 18.27
C LEU A 9 5.82 0.43 16.85
N GLY A 10 5.04 -0.64 16.63
CA GLY A 10 4.88 -1.28 15.32
C GLY A 10 6.03 -2.24 14.94
N ASP A 11 7.09 -2.30 15.74
CA ASP A 11 8.24 -3.19 15.53
C ASP A 11 8.72 -3.79 16.87
N GLY A 12 8.73 -5.12 16.96
CA GLY A 12 9.17 -5.86 18.13
C GLY A 12 10.66 -5.72 18.46
N ARG A 13 11.49 -5.30 17.49
CA ARG A 13 12.93 -5.04 17.68
C ARG A 13 13.20 -3.75 18.44
N MET A 14 12.22 -2.84 18.52
CA MET A 14 12.37 -1.55 19.22
C MET A 14 12.22 -1.64 20.75
N PHE A 15 12.16 -2.85 21.32
CA PHE A 15 12.02 -3.03 22.76
C PHE A 15 13.20 -2.46 23.56
N PHE A 16 14.40 -2.43 22.98
CA PHE A 16 15.60 -1.85 23.60
C PHE A 16 15.53 -0.32 23.62
N ALA A 17 15.07 0.29 22.53
CA ALA A 17 14.85 1.73 22.43
C ALA A 17 13.78 2.19 23.43
N LEU A 18 12.69 1.42 23.57
CA LEU A 18 11.65 1.67 24.56
C LEU A 18 12.19 1.59 26.00
N SER A 19 13.08 0.64 26.27
CA SER A 19 13.70 0.49 27.59
C SER A 19 14.60 1.68 27.94
N ARG A 20 15.42 2.15 27.00
CA ARG A 20 16.21 3.39 27.19
C ARG A 20 15.35 4.62 27.38
N TYR A 21 14.28 4.77 26.59
CA TYR A 21 13.36 5.90 26.71
C TYR A 21 12.65 5.96 28.08
N ASN A 22 12.47 4.81 28.71
CA ASN A 22 11.86 4.68 30.04
C ASN A 22 12.87 4.53 31.19
N GLY A 23 14.18 4.66 30.91
CA GLY A 23 15.24 4.54 31.92
C GLY A 23 15.39 3.13 32.51
N LEU A 24 14.98 2.09 31.79
CA LEU A 24 15.02 0.70 32.25
C LEU A 24 16.37 0.07 31.88
N ALA A 25 17.08 -0.43 32.89
CA ALA A 25 18.38 -1.09 32.74
C ALA A 25 18.30 -2.42 31.99
N ALA A 26 17.17 -3.12 32.12
CA ALA A 26 16.93 -4.37 31.42
C ALA A 26 15.47 -4.43 30.93
N PRO A 27 15.24 -4.90 29.71
CA PRO A 27 13.92 -4.90 29.10
C PRO A 27 13.00 -6.01 29.61
N ASN A 28 13.48 -6.90 30.47
CA ASN A 28 12.73 -7.89 31.23
C ASN A 28 12.31 -7.37 32.63
N ALA A 29 12.75 -6.17 33.03
CA ALA A 29 12.40 -5.55 34.31
C ALA A 29 11.03 -4.84 34.33
N LEU A 30 10.14 -5.16 33.39
CA LEU A 30 8.81 -4.55 33.32
C LEU A 30 7.81 -5.34 34.15
N SER A 31 7.42 -4.76 35.28
CA SER A 31 6.31 -5.24 36.10
C SER A 31 4.97 -4.73 35.60
N ALA A 32 3.95 -5.60 35.69
CA ALA A 32 2.57 -5.20 35.47
C ALA A 32 2.18 -4.06 36.44
N GLY A 33 1.46 -3.05 35.94
CA GLY A 33 1.02 -1.90 36.73
C GLY A 33 1.89 -0.63 36.63
N ARG A 34 3.01 -0.65 35.90
CA ARG A 34 3.86 0.55 35.69
C ARG A 34 3.43 1.34 34.46
N VAL A 35 3.30 2.67 34.61
CA VAL A 35 3.04 3.59 33.50
C VAL A 35 4.31 3.78 32.67
N LEU A 36 4.23 3.50 31.36
CA LEU A 36 5.32 3.67 30.40
C LEU A 36 5.12 4.94 29.57
N LYS A 37 6.17 5.74 29.44
CA LYS A 37 6.22 6.84 28.48
C LYS A 37 6.43 6.23 27.09
N LEU A 38 5.45 6.43 26.22
CA LEU A 38 5.52 6.05 24.82
C LEU A 38 5.92 7.26 23.97
N PRO A 39 6.92 7.15 23.09
CA PRO A 39 7.21 8.20 22.14
C PRO A 39 6.04 8.32 21.14
N THR A 40 5.37 9.47 21.11
CA THR A 40 4.29 9.76 20.15
C THR A 40 4.74 9.63 18.69
N SER A 41 6.04 9.84 18.42
CA SER A 41 6.67 9.66 17.11
C SER A 41 6.53 8.24 16.56
N ALA A 42 6.52 7.22 17.43
CA ALA A 42 6.43 5.83 16.99
C ALA A 42 5.03 5.46 16.49
N ARG A 43 3.98 6.01 17.13
CA ARG A 43 2.60 5.84 16.66
C ARG A 43 2.39 6.44 15.27
N ARG A 44 3.01 7.60 14.98
CA ARG A 44 2.95 8.24 13.65
C ARG A 44 3.68 7.40 12.59
N ALA A 45 4.85 6.85 12.92
CA ALA A 45 5.60 5.98 12.01
C ALA A 45 4.84 4.70 11.65
N ALA A 46 4.15 4.07 12.61
CA ALA A 46 3.34 2.88 12.36
C ALA A 46 2.17 3.16 11.40
N THR A 47 1.45 4.27 11.56
CA THR A 47 0.37 4.66 10.64
C THR A 47 0.88 4.94 9.23
N SER A 48 2.05 5.58 9.10
CA SER A 48 2.67 5.81 7.80
C SER A 48 3.11 4.50 7.13
N SER A 49 3.68 3.55 7.89
CA SER A 49 4.09 2.25 7.35
C SER A 49 2.90 1.43 6.84
N VAL A 50 1.77 1.46 7.55
CA VAL A 50 0.55 0.76 7.11
C VAL A 50 0.00 1.38 5.83
N ALA A 51 -0.06 2.71 5.76
CA ALA A 51 -0.49 3.43 4.55
C ALA A 51 0.42 3.13 3.34
N THR A 52 1.74 3.12 3.52
CA THR A 52 2.68 2.75 2.46
C THR A 52 2.47 1.31 1.98
N ARG A 53 2.25 0.37 2.91
CA ARG A 53 2.00 -1.03 2.55
C ARG A 53 0.67 -1.21 1.83
N ALA A 54 -0.38 -0.52 2.27
CA ALA A 54 -1.68 -0.52 1.60
C ALA A 54 -1.56 0.01 0.17
N ARG A 55 -0.90 1.17 -0.01
CA ARG A 55 -0.63 1.74 -1.34
C ARG A 55 0.16 0.80 -2.24
N ALA A 56 1.16 0.11 -1.70
CA ALA A 56 1.93 -0.87 -2.47
C ALA A 56 1.06 -2.08 -2.91
N ALA A 57 0.12 -2.51 -2.07
CA ALA A 57 -0.83 -3.57 -2.42
C ALA A 57 -1.82 -3.11 -3.51
N ASP A 58 -2.29 -1.86 -3.44
CA ASP A 58 -3.18 -1.30 -4.46
C ASP A 58 -2.46 -1.12 -5.80
N ALA A 59 -1.20 -0.66 -5.78
CA ALA A 59 -0.34 -0.59 -6.98
C ALA A 59 -0.08 -1.97 -7.60
N ALA A 60 0.08 -3.01 -6.78
CA ALA A 60 0.24 -4.38 -7.27
C ALA A 60 -1.04 -4.88 -7.96
N ARG A 61 -2.21 -4.68 -7.35
CA ARG A 61 -3.52 -5.02 -7.95
C ARG A 61 -3.77 -4.24 -9.23
N ALA A 62 -3.47 -2.94 -9.25
CA ALA A 62 -3.61 -2.11 -10.44
C ALA A 62 -2.78 -2.65 -11.61
N ASN A 63 -1.56 -3.14 -11.33
CA ASN A 63 -0.72 -3.77 -12.34
C ASN A 63 -1.29 -5.10 -12.87
N GLU A 64 -1.86 -5.94 -12.00
CA GLU A 64 -2.51 -7.18 -12.43
C GLU A 64 -3.70 -6.91 -13.36
N VAL A 65 -4.57 -5.97 -12.98
CA VAL A 65 -5.72 -5.56 -13.80
C VAL A 65 -5.26 -4.97 -15.14
N ARG A 66 -4.20 -4.14 -15.14
CA ARG A 66 -3.61 -3.60 -16.37
C ARG A 66 -3.14 -4.71 -17.31
N LEU A 67 -2.47 -5.75 -16.80
CA LEU A 67 -1.99 -6.86 -17.62
C LEU A 67 -3.15 -7.64 -18.26
N GLN A 68 -4.24 -7.86 -17.53
CA GLN A 68 -5.44 -8.48 -18.08
C GLN A 68 -6.05 -7.63 -19.20
N ALA A 69 -6.11 -6.31 -19.01
CA ALA A 69 -6.59 -5.41 -20.04
C ALA A 69 -5.73 -5.45 -21.32
N LEU A 70 -4.40 -5.50 -21.18
CA LEU A 70 -3.48 -5.61 -22.31
C LEU A 70 -3.67 -6.94 -23.07
N GLN A 71 -3.98 -8.03 -22.37
CA GLN A 71 -4.32 -9.30 -23.00
C GLN A 71 -5.62 -9.17 -23.82
N LEU A 72 -6.65 -8.51 -23.27
CA LEU A 72 -7.91 -8.26 -23.99
C LEU A 72 -7.72 -7.36 -25.22
N LEU A 73 -6.83 -6.36 -25.15
CA LEU A 73 -6.48 -5.56 -26.33
C LEU A 73 -5.86 -6.43 -27.44
N ASN A 74 -5.01 -7.39 -27.07
CA ASN A 74 -4.43 -8.33 -28.03
C ASN A 74 -5.48 -9.27 -28.64
N THR A 75 -6.57 -9.57 -27.94
CA THR A 75 -7.68 -10.38 -28.47
C THR A 75 -8.75 -9.55 -29.20
N GLY A 76 -8.61 -8.22 -29.21
CA GLY A 76 -9.56 -7.30 -29.85
C GLY A 76 -10.77 -6.94 -28.99
N GLU A 77 -10.81 -7.37 -27.72
CA GLU A 77 -11.88 -7.06 -26.77
C GLU A 77 -11.69 -5.67 -26.14
N VAL A 78 -11.72 -4.64 -26.99
CA VAL A 78 -11.35 -3.26 -26.64
C VAL A 78 -12.25 -2.68 -25.55
N ASP A 79 -13.57 -2.88 -25.60
CA ASP A 79 -14.51 -2.35 -24.60
C ASP A 79 -14.22 -2.88 -23.19
N ARG A 80 -13.97 -4.19 -23.07
CA ARG A 80 -13.62 -4.83 -21.80
C ARG A 80 -12.25 -4.38 -21.32
N ALA A 81 -11.29 -4.21 -22.23
CA ALA A 81 -9.98 -3.68 -21.88
C ALA A 81 -10.06 -2.24 -21.32
N VAL A 82 -10.88 -1.37 -21.92
CA VAL A 82 -11.12 0.00 -21.41
C VAL A 82 -11.71 -0.03 -20.00
N ALA A 83 -12.69 -0.91 -19.75
CA ALA A 83 -13.27 -1.06 -18.43
C ALA A 83 -12.23 -1.48 -17.37
N LEU A 84 -11.39 -2.48 -17.68
CA LEU A 84 -10.31 -2.90 -16.78
C LEU A 84 -9.25 -1.80 -16.58
N LEU A 85 -8.88 -1.05 -17.61
CA LEU A 85 -7.92 0.06 -17.48
C LEU A 85 -8.46 1.20 -16.61
N ARG A 86 -9.77 1.47 -16.66
CA ARG A 86 -10.43 2.42 -15.73
C ARG A 86 -10.43 1.92 -14.30
N GLU A 87 -10.66 0.63 -14.10
CA GLU A 87 -10.55 0.00 -12.77
C GLU A 87 -9.12 0.10 -12.24
N ALA A 88 -8.11 -0.25 -13.05
CA ALA A 88 -6.71 -0.10 -12.69
C ALA A 88 -6.34 1.36 -12.33
N ALA A 89 -6.85 2.34 -13.07
CA ALA A 89 -6.61 3.76 -12.80
C ALA A 89 -7.28 4.23 -11.50
N SER A 90 -8.39 3.58 -11.09
CA SER A 90 -9.04 3.86 -9.81
C SER A 90 -8.25 3.32 -8.61
N LEU A 91 -7.49 2.24 -8.81
CA LEU A 91 -6.61 1.63 -7.81
C LEU A 91 -5.28 2.40 -7.67
N ASP A 92 -4.66 2.79 -8.78
CA ASP A 92 -3.45 3.63 -8.78
C ASP A 92 -3.51 4.73 -9.86
N ALA A 93 -4.06 5.88 -9.48
CA ALA A 93 -4.14 7.06 -10.36
C ALA A 93 -2.75 7.68 -10.69
N THR A 94 -1.70 7.31 -9.95
CA THR A 94 -0.38 7.90 -10.13
C THR A 94 0.46 7.18 -11.17
N ASP A 95 0.11 5.96 -11.55
CA ASP A 95 0.84 5.20 -12.56
C ASP A 95 0.66 5.79 -13.97
N PRO A 96 1.73 6.31 -14.62
CA PRO A 96 1.64 6.86 -15.97
C PRO A 96 1.43 5.79 -17.05
N ALA A 97 1.75 4.52 -16.81
CA ALA A 97 1.55 3.45 -17.78
C ALA A 97 0.06 3.13 -17.93
N ILE A 98 -0.67 2.96 -16.83
CA ILE A 98 -2.12 2.74 -16.84
C ILE A 98 -2.82 3.86 -17.62
N ARG A 99 -2.45 5.11 -17.38
CA ARG A 99 -3.05 6.28 -18.05
C ARG A 99 -2.84 6.27 -19.56
N LYS A 100 -1.61 5.98 -20.00
CA LYS A 100 -1.28 5.90 -21.44
C LYS A 100 -2.00 4.73 -22.12
N ASP A 101 -2.07 3.59 -21.45
CA ASP A 101 -2.75 2.40 -21.96
C ASP A 101 -4.26 2.68 -22.09
N LEU A 102 -4.88 3.34 -21.10
CA LEU A 102 -6.29 3.75 -21.14
C LEU A 102 -6.56 4.71 -22.31
N GLU A 103 -5.77 5.78 -22.44
CA GLU A 103 -5.93 6.74 -23.54
C GLU A 103 -5.78 6.08 -24.91
N ARG A 104 -4.86 5.13 -25.04
CA ARG A 104 -4.72 4.34 -26.28
C ARG A 104 -5.94 3.47 -26.53
N ALA A 105 -6.44 2.76 -25.51
CA ALA A 105 -7.60 1.89 -25.64
C ALA A 105 -8.87 2.68 -26.00
N GLU A 106 -9.09 3.85 -25.41
CA GLU A 106 -10.22 4.73 -25.72
C GLU A 106 -10.15 5.27 -27.16
N ARG A 107 -8.96 5.59 -27.67
CA ARG A 107 -8.79 5.96 -29.08
C ARG A 107 -9.13 4.82 -30.04
N ILE A 108 -8.73 3.59 -29.71
CA ILE A 108 -9.07 2.41 -30.52
C ILE A 108 -10.59 2.18 -30.48
N GLN A 109 -11.20 2.31 -29.30
CA GLN A 109 -12.64 2.16 -29.14
C GLN A 109 -13.41 3.16 -30.02
N GLY A 110 -13.03 4.45 -30.00
CA GLY A 110 -13.66 5.48 -30.84
C GLY A 110 -13.54 5.18 -32.34
N ALA A 111 -12.36 4.71 -32.78
CA ALA A 111 -12.15 4.34 -34.17
C ALA A 111 -13.02 3.15 -34.63
N LEU A 112 -13.43 2.27 -33.72
CA LEU A 112 -14.32 1.13 -34.01
C LEU A 112 -15.80 1.53 -34.04
N THR A 113 -16.19 2.59 -33.32
CA THR A 113 -17.58 3.09 -33.31
C THR A 113 -17.91 4.01 -34.46
N ASP A 114 -16.91 4.69 -35.04
CA ASP A 114 -17.08 5.63 -36.16
C ASP A 114 -16.92 4.96 -37.55
N GLY A 115 -16.66 3.65 -37.59
CA GLY A 115 -16.37 2.86 -38.79
C GLY A 115 -17.57 2.14 -39.40
#